data_AF-A0A7I7QMK5-F1
#
_entry.id   AF-A0A7I7QMK5-F1
#
_cell.length_a   1.000
_cell.length_b   1.000
_cell.length_c   1.000
_cell.angle_alpha   90.00
_cell.angle_beta   90.00
_cell.angle_gamma   90.00
#
_symmetry.space_group_name_H-M   'P 1'
#
loop_
_entity.id
_entity.type
_entity.pdbx_description
1 polymer ?
#
loop_
_entity_poly.entity_id
_entity_poly.type
_entity_poly.pdbx_seq_one_letter_code
_entity_poly.pdbx_strand_id
1 'polypeptide(L)'
;MAQMNTDAAVLAKEAANFERISGELKGVIAQVESTAGSLAGQWHGQAGTAAQAALVRFHEAAQQQITQLNDISSNIHQSGTQYTSTDEDQTSTLSSAMNI
;
A
#
# COMPACT_ATOMS: atom_id res chain seq x y z
N MET A 1 22.42 -18.89 -0.20
CA MET A 1 21.67 -18.81 1.07
C MET A 1 21.77 -17.43 1.74
N ALA A 2 22.96 -16.87 2.00
CA ALA A 2 23.06 -15.55 2.68
C ALA A 2 22.45 -14.37 1.88
N GLN A 3 22.62 -14.34 0.55
CA GLN A 3 22.07 -13.28 -0.30
C GLN A 3 20.52 -13.29 -0.33
N MET A 4 19.88 -14.45 -0.57
CA MET A 4 18.41 -14.60 -0.60
C MET A 4 17.75 -14.27 0.75
N ASN A 5 18.34 -14.70 1.87
CA ASN A 5 17.85 -14.36 3.20
C ASN A 5 17.93 -12.85 3.49
N THR A 6 18.93 -12.17 2.93
CA THR A 6 19.08 -10.71 3.06
C THR A 6 18.02 -9.97 2.25
N ASP A 7 17.70 -10.44 1.04
CA ASP A 7 16.66 -9.85 0.18
C ASP A 7 15.26 -9.99 0.79
N ALA A 8 14.94 -11.13 1.41
CA ALA A 8 13.67 -11.35 2.09
C ALA A 8 13.49 -10.42 3.32
N ALA A 9 14.53 -10.27 4.13
CA ALA A 9 14.51 -9.36 5.28
C ALA A 9 14.39 -7.88 4.86
N VAL A 10 15.03 -7.50 3.76
CA VAL A 10 14.90 -6.15 3.17
C VAL A 10 13.49 -5.94 2.61
N LEU A 11 12.93 -6.91 1.88
CA LEU A 11 11.55 -6.86 1.38
C LEU A 11 10.53 -6.69 2.51
N ALA A 12 10.65 -7.44 3.60
CA ALA A 12 9.77 -7.32 4.76
C ALA A 12 9.85 -5.94 5.42
N LYS A 13 11.05 -5.35 5.47
CA LYS A 13 11.26 -4.00 6.01
C LYS A 13 10.67 -2.92 5.11
N GLU A 14 10.88 -3.01 3.80
CA GLU A 14 10.30 -2.09 2.83
C GLU A 14 8.77 -2.24 2.75
N ALA A 15 8.23 -3.44 2.94
CA ALA A 15 6.80 -3.71 3.08
C ALA A 15 6.18 -2.92 4.23
N ALA A 16 6.75 -3.05 5.43
CA ALA A 16 6.29 -2.34 6.62
C ALA A 16 6.38 -0.82 6.44
N ASN A 17 7.44 -0.33 5.79
CA ASN A 17 7.57 1.09 5.46
C ASN A 17 6.49 1.54 4.46
N PHE A 18 6.24 0.73 3.42
CA PHE A 18 5.21 0.99 2.43
C PHE A 18 3.81 1.03 3.05
N GLU A 19 3.47 0.07 3.92
CA GLU A 19 2.20 0.04 4.65
C GLU A 19 2.00 1.29 5.51
N ARG A 20 3.05 1.73 6.22
CA ARG A 20 3.03 2.97 7.00
C ARG A 20 2.74 4.18 6.12
N ILE A 21 3.47 4.35 5.02
CA ILE A 21 3.30 5.47 4.08
C ILE A 21 1.92 5.42 3.42
N SER A 22 1.45 4.23 3.05
CA SER A 22 0.11 3.99 2.51
C SER A 22 -0.98 4.40 3.49
N GLY A 23 -0.83 4.04 4.77
CA GLY A 23 -1.74 4.45 5.84
C GLY A 23 -1.75 5.96 6.05
N GLU A 24 -0.58 6.60 6.06
CA GLU A 24 -0.45 8.06 6.16
C GLU A 24 -1.13 8.76 4.97
N LEU A 25 -0.89 8.29 3.75
CA LEU A 25 -1.47 8.87 2.54
C LEU A 25 -2.99 8.73 2.51
N LYS A 26 -3.53 7.56 2.90
CA LYS A 26 -4.97 7.34 3.11
C LYS A 26 -5.56 8.28 4.16
N GLY A 27 -4.82 8.50 5.26
CA GLY A 27 -5.21 9.44 6.30
C GLY A 27 -5.30 10.89 5.79
N VAL A 28 -4.32 11.33 5.00
CA VAL A 28 -4.32 12.66 4.37
C VAL A 28 -5.48 12.80 3.39
N ILE A 29 -5.76 11.78 2.57
CA ILE A 29 -6.92 11.76 1.66
C ILE A 29 -8.21 11.93 2.46
N ALA A 30 -8.42 11.14 3.51
CA ALA A 30 -9.61 11.21 4.34
C ALA A 30 -9.76 12.60 5.02
N GLN A 31 -8.64 13.21 5.43
CA GLN A 31 -8.64 14.56 6.00
C GLN A 31 -9.08 15.60 4.97
N VAL A 32 -8.62 15.50 3.72
CA VAL A 32 -9.06 16.39 2.63
C VAL A 32 -10.54 16.21 2.37
N GLU A 33 -11.04 14.97 2.27
CA GLU A 33 -12.47 14.68 2.04
C GLU A 33 -13.35 15.18 3.19
N SER A 34 -12.92 15.01 4.45
CA SER A 34 -13.65 15.53 5.61
C SER A 34 -13.69 17.06 5.62
N THR A 35 -12.56 17.71 5.34
CA THR A 35 -12.46 19.18 5.30
C THR A 35 -13.33 19.72 4.16
N ALA A 36 -13.25 19.09 3.00
CA ALA A 36 -14.07 19.37 1.84
C ALA A 36 -15.58 19.25 2.13
N GLY A 37 -16.01 18.17 2.79
CA GLY A 37 -17.40 17.96 3.20
C GLY A 37 -17.90 19.05 4.15
N SER A 38 -17.06 19.49 5.09
CA SER A 38 -17.41 20.58 6.00
C SER A 38 -17.56 21.94 5.30
N LEU A 39 -16.79 22.16 4.23
CA LEU A 39 -16.78 23.42 3.48
C LEU A 39 -17.83 23.46 2.35
N ALA A 40 -18.33 22.31 1.90
CA ALA A 40 -19.29 22.21 0.80
C ALA A 40 -20.56 23.06 1.03
N GLY A 41 -21.04 23.16 2.27
CA GLY A 41 -22.19 24.01 2.63
C GLY A 41 -21.91 25.51 2.59
N GLN A 42 -20.65 25.93 2.54
CA GLN A 42 -20.23 27.34 2.47
C GLN A 42 -19.91 27.79 1.03
N TRP A 43 -19.82 26.85 0.09
CA TRP A 43 -19.40 27.11 -1.28
C TRP A 43 -20.54 27.66 -2.13
N HIS A 44 -20.47 28.97 -2.40
CA HIS A 44 -21.43 29.68 -3.23
C HIS A 44 -20.73 30.43 -4.36
N GLY A 45 -21.43 30.62 -5.48
CA GLY A 45 -20.93 31.32 -6.65
C GLY A 45 -19.90 30.52 -7.46
N GLN A 46 -19.26 31.17 -8.43
CA GLN A 46 -18.35 30.53 -9.39
C GLN A 46 -17.15 29.83 -8.71
N ALA A 47 -16.65 30.39 -7.60
CA ALA A 47 -15.59 29.77 -6.81
C ALA A 47 -16.03 28.46 -6.15
N GLY A 48 -17.27 28.38 -5.67
CA GLY A 48 -17.83 27.16 -5.10
C GLY A 48 -17.99 26.05 -6.12
N THR A 49 -18.47 26.37 -7.33
CA THR A 49 -18.58 25.41 -8.43
C THR A 49 -17.20 24.88 -8.86
N ALA A 50 -16.19 25.75 -8.95
CA ALA A 50 -14.83 25.34 -9.27
C ALA A 50 -14.22 24.43 -8.19
N ALA A 51 -14.45 24.76 -6.91
CA ALA A 51 -14.00 23.94 -5.79
C ALA A 51 -14.69 22.57 -5.78
N GLN A 52 -16.00 22.51 -6.04
CA GLN A 52 -16.75 21.26 -6.14
C GLN A 52 -16.24 20.37 -7.29
N ALA A 53 -15.97 20.95 -8.46
CA ALA A 53 -15.38 20.23 -9.58
C ALA A 53 -13.97 19.70 -9.26
N ALA A 54 -13.16 20.48 -8.55
CA ALA A 54 -11.83 20.06 -8.10
C ALA A 54 -11.91 18.90 -7.09
N LEU A 55 -12.88 18.93 -6.17
CA LEU A 55 -13.10 17.84 -5.21
C LEU A 55 -13.53 16.53 -5.89
N VAL A 56 -14.40 16.60 -6.90
CA VAL A 56 -14.82 15.39 -7.63
C VAL A 56 -13.59 14.73 -8.27
N ARG A 57 -12.76 15.52 -8.96
CA ARG A 57 -11.49 15.03 -9.55
C ARG A 57 -10.53 14.50 -8.48
N PHE A 58 -10.44 15.19 -7.35
CA PHE A 58 -9.63 14.75 -6.21
C PHE A 58 -10.10 13.39 -5.69
N HIS A 59 -11.41 13.22 -5.46
CA HIS A 59 -12.00 11.98 -4.99
C HIS A 59 -11.73 10.83 -5.97
N GLU A 60 -11.96 11.03 -7.27
CA GLU A 60 -11.67 10.03 -8.30
C GLU A 60 -10.18 9.61 -8.29
N ALA A 61 -9.27 10.59 -8.25
CA ALA A 61 -7.83 10.32 -8.19
C ALA A 61 -7.43 9.64 -6.87
N ALA A 62 -8.03 10.04 -5.76
CA ALA A 62 -7.79 9.46 -4.45
C ALA A 62 -8.23 7.99 -4.37
N GLN A 63 -9.41 7.65 -4.92
CA GLN A 63 -9.88 6.26 -5.01
C GLN A 63 -8.94 5.39 -5.86
N GLN A 64 -8.44 5.93 -6.97
CA GLN A 64 -7.44 5.24 -7.79
C GLN A 64 -6.13 5.01 -7.02
N GLN A 65 -5.64 6.01 -6.29
CA GLN A 65 -4.45 5.86 -5.46
C GLN A 65 -4.67 4.83 -4.34
N ILE A 66 -5.79 4.87 -3.64
CA ILE A 66 -6.12 3.90 -2.59
C ILE A 66 -6.12 2.47 -3.15
N THR A 67 -6.72 2.28 -4.34
CA THR A 67 -6.74 0.99 -5.03
C THR A 67 -5.32 0.52 -5.33
N GLN A 68 -4.50 1.35 -5.96
CA GLN A 68 -3.10 1.02 -6.27
C GLN A 68 -2.26 0.73 -5.02
N LEU A 69 -2.45 1.49 -3.95
CA LEU A 69 -1.77 1.27 -2.68
C LEU A 69 -2.16 -0.08 -2.05
N ASN A 70 -3.43 -0.48 -2.15
CA ASN A 70 -3.89 -1.79 -1.69
C ASN A 70 -3.31 -2.92 -2.56
N ASP A 71 -3.30 -2.74 -3.88
CA ASP A 71 -2.75 -3.73 -4.81
C ASP A 71 -1.26 -3.95 -4.58
N ILE A 72 -0.49 -2.86 -4.39
CA ILE A 72 0.94 -2.95 -4.07
C ILE A 72 1.15 -3.65 -2.72
N SER A 73 0.39 -3.28 -1.68
CA SER A 73 0.47 -3.95 -0.38
C SER A 73 0.17 -5.45 -0.49
N SER A 74 -0.89 -5.82 -1.23
CA SER A 74 -1.22 -7.22 -1.50
C SER A 74 -0.11 -7.96 -2.24
N ASN A 75 0.47 -7.34 -3.27
CA ASN A 75 1.59 -7.92 -4.03
C ASN A 75 2.82 -8.13 -3.15
N ILE A 76 3.12 -7.19 -2.24
CA ILE A 76 4.24 -7.30 -1.32
C ILE A 76 4.01 -8.45 -0.32
N HIS A 77 2.81 -8.55 0.26
CA HIS A 77 2.48 -9.68 1.15
C HIS A 77 2.55 -11.02 0.43
N GLN A 78 1.98 -11.11 -0.77
CA GLN A 78 2.02 -12.32 -1.58
C GLN A 78 3.48 -12.71 -1.89
N SER A 79 4.29 -11.76 -2.33
CA SER A 79 5.72 -11.98 -2.61
C SER A 79 6.48 -12.43 -1.37
N GLY A 80 6.20 -11.84 -0.20
CA GLY A 80 6.82 -12.21 1.07
C GLY A 80 6.47 -13.63 1.51
N THR A 81 5.18 -14.00 1.47
CA THR A 81 4.72 -15.35 1.84
C THR A 81 5.27 -16.43 0.91
N GLN A 82 5.29 -16.18 -0.40
CA GLN A 82 5.86 -17.08 -1.41
C GLN A 82 7.36 -17.32 -1.16
N TYR A 83 8.09 -16.29 -0.72
CA TYR A 83 9.52 -16.40 -0.45
C TYR A 83 9.79 -17.27 0.78
N THR A 84 9.08 -17.01 1.88
CA THR A 84 9.21 -17.80 3.11
C THR A 84 8.89 -19.28 2.87
N SER A 85 7.79 -19.60 2.16
CA SER A 85 7.45 -20.99 1.87
C SER A 85 8.49 -21.67 0.97
N THR A 86 9.02 -20.95 -0.02
CA THR A 86 10.03 -21.51 -0.95
C THR A 86 11.36 -21.80 -0.22
N ASP A 87 11.77 -20.93 0.70
CA ASP A 87 12.99 -21.14 1.51
C ASP A 87 12.82 -22.30 2.48
N GLU A 88 11.65 -22.45 3.11
CA GLU A 88 11.33 -23.60 3.98
C GLU A 88 11.32 -24.92 3.20
N ASP A 89 10.71 -24.95 2.02
CA ASP A 89 10.65 -26.13 1.14
C ASP A 89 12.05 -26.52 0.62
N GLN A 90 12.85 -25.55 0.16
CA GLN A 90 14.23 -25.82 -0.29
C GLN A 90 15.13 -26.29 0.86
N THR A 91 15.00 -25.70 2.05
CA THR A 91 15.76 -26.11 3.23
C THR A 91 15.37 -27.51 3.67
N SER A 92 14.08 -27.83 3.69
CA SER A 92 13.56 -29.17 4.01
C SER A 92 14.04 -30.22 3.01
N THR A 93 14.02 -29.89 1.72
CA THR A 93 14.51 -30.77 0.64
C THR A 93 16.02 -30.99 0.74
N LEU A 94 16.79 -29.93 1.00
CA LEU A 94 18.24 -30.02 1.19
C LEU A 94 18.60 -30.80 2.46
N SER A 95 17.92 -30.55 3.58
CA SER A 95 18.10 -31.31 4.81
C SER A 95 17.77 -32.79 4.61
N SER A 96 16.69 -33.09 3.88
CA SER A 96 16.33 -34.48 3.55
C SER A 96 17.36 -35.15 2.63
N ALA A 97 17.93 -34.40 1.69
CA ALA A 97 19.00 -34.87 0.81
C ALA A 97 20.37 -35.00 1.52
N MET A 98 20.58 -34.30 2.63
CA MET A 98 21.80 -34.35 3.45
C MET A 98 21.70 -35.29 4.66
N ASN A 99 20.51 -35.82 4.96
CA ASN A 99 20.30 -36.81 6.03
C ASN A 99 20.45 -38.26 5.54
N ILE A 100 21.15 -38.41 4.41
CA ILE A 100 21.79 -39.61 3.83
C ILE A 100 23.13 -39.13 3.26
#